data_AF-A0A3E0E0X5-F1
#
_entry.id   AF-A0A3E0E0X5-F1
#
_cell.length_a   1.000
_cell.length_b   1.000
_cell.length_c   1.000
_cell.angle_alpha   90.00
_cell.angle_beta   90.00
_cell.angle_gamma   90.00
#
_symmetry.space_group_name_H-M   'P 1'
#
loop_
_entity.id
_entity.type
_entity.pdbx_description
1 polymer ?
#
loop_
_entity_poly.entity_id
_entity_poly.type
_entity_poly.pdbx_seq_one_letter_code
_entity_poly.pdbx_strand_id
1 'polypeptide(L)'
;MDSSCHHILGHFYLDRDKSLFYKLADSDHLWRQRVYVISSYYWIRRGRFDDALALAEKLLYHEHDLIHKAVGWMLREIGNKDSEVEKGFLKKHYISMPRTALSYAIEKFHPDIRKRILAGEDF
;
A
#
# COMPACT_ATOMS: atom_id res chain seq x y z
N MET A 1 2.82 10.76 -15.02
CA MET A 1 1.73 11.60 -14.49
C MET A 1 0.97 10.76 -13.48
N ASP A 2 1.05 11.11 -12.20
CA ASP A 2 0.41 10.43 -11.04
C ASP A 2 0.55 11.32 -9.77
N SER A 3 1.50 12.26 -9.77
CA SER A 3 1.82 13.16 -8.65
C SER A 3 0.69 14.10 -8.22
N SER A 4 -0.28 14.43 -9.08
CA SER A 4 -1.36 15.36 -8.72
C SER A 4 -2.58 14.69 -8.09
N CYS A 5 -2.73 13.38 -8.28
CA CYS A 5 -3.99 12.69 -8.01
C CYS A 5 -4.33 12.61 -6.52
N HIS A 6 -3.32 12.33 -5.68
CA HIS A 6 -3.50 12.27 -4.23
C HIS A 6 -3.86 13.62 -3.62
N HIS A 7 -3.38 14.74 -4.19
CA HIS A 7 -3.74 16.07 -3.71
C HIS A 7 -5.20 16.43 -3.98
N ILE A 8 -5.77 15.94 -5.08
CA ILE A 8 -7.15 16.26 -5.48
C ILE A 8 -8.11 15.22 -4.89
N LEU A 9 -7.97 13.95 -5.27
CA LEU A 9 -8.87 12.88 -4.82
C LEU A 9 -8.66 12.56 -3.34
N GLY A 10 -7.42 12.42 -2.91
CA GLY A 10 -7.12 12.11 -1.50
C GLY A 10 -7.64 13.21 -0.56
N HIS A 11 -7.49 14.48 -0.92
CA HIS A 11 -8.09 15.58 -0.16
C HIS A 11 -9.62 15.55 -0.19
N PHE A 12 -10.22 15.44 -1.37
CA PHE A 12 -11.68 15.48 -1.53
C PHE A 12 -12.38 14.38 -0.72
N TYR A 13 -11.77 13.20 -0.63
CA TYR A 13 -12.32 12.03 0.06
C TYR A 13 -11.84 11.86 1.51
N LEU A 14 -11.11 12.82 2.09
CA LEU A 14 -10.57 12.70 3.45
C LEU A 14 -11.66 12.39 4.49
N ASP A 15 -12.73 13.20 4.51
CA ASP A 15 -13.85 13.09 5.45
C ASP A 15 -15.17 12.75 4.74
N ARG A 16 -15.09 12.11 3.57
CA ARG A 16 -16.25 11.62 2.81
C ARG A 16 -16.26 10.09 2.79
N ASP A 17 -17.40 9.56 2.37
CA ASP A 17 -17.54 8.15 2.04
C ASP A 17 -16.52 7.74 0.97
N LYS A 18 -15.78 6.66 1.25
CA LYS A 18 -14.73 6.10 0.40
C LYS A 18 -15.17 4.81 -0.27
N SER A 19 -16.44 4.41 -0.18
CA SER A 19 -17.01 3.23 -0.85
C SER A 19 -16.60 3.13 -2.33
N LEU A 20 -16.48 4.27 -3.02
CA LEU A 20 -16.03 4.36 -4.41
C LEU A 20 -14.61 3.81 -4.62
N PHE A 21 -13.67 4.04 -3.69
CA PHE A 21 -12.31 3.52 -3.77
C PHE A 21 -12.32 1.99 -3.75
N TYR A 22 -13.14 1.40 -2.87
CA TYR A 22 -13.29 -0.05 -2.76
C TYR A 22 -13.96 -0.65 -4.00
N LYS A 23 -15.05 -0.03 -4.48
CA LYS A 23 -15.74 -0.47 -5.71
C LYS A 23 -14.83 -0.41 -6.94
N LEU A 24 -13.93 0.57 -7.01
CA LEU A 24 -13.04 0.72 -8.16
C LEU A 24 -11.76 -0.11 -8.02
N ALA A 25 -11.36 -0.47 -6.80
CA ALA A 25 -10.39 -1.53 -6.59
C ALA A 25 -10.88 -2.87 -7.19
N ASP A 26 -12.21 -3.12 -7.21
CA ASP A 26 -12.83 -4.28 -7.87
C ASP A 26 -13.04 -4.14 -9.38
N SER A 27 -12.67 -3.01 -10.00
CA SER A 27 -12.85 -2.83 -11.45
C SER A 27 -11.68 -3.37 -12.26
N ASP A 28 -11.92 -3.91 -13.45
CA ASP A 28 -10.88 -4.44 -14.37
C ASP A 28 -10.02 -3.35 -15.04
N HIS A 29 -9.93 -2.15 -14.45
CA HIS A 29 -9.19 -1.03 -15.03
C HIS A 29 -7.95 -0.70 -14.20
N LEU A 30 -6.83 -1.32 -14.56
CA LEU A 30 -5.50 -1.18 -13.95
C LEU A 30 -5.16 0.25 -13.50
N TRP A 31 -5.26 1.23 -14.40
CA TRP A 31 -4.88 2.61 -14.07
C TRP A 31 -5.78 3.27 -13.03
N ARG A 32 -7.08 2.92 -12.98
CA ARG A 32 -8.01 3.45 -11.98
C ARG A 32 -7.66 2.87 -10.62
N GLN A 33 -7.49 1.55 -10.52
CA GLN A 33 -7.08 0.89 -9.27
C GLN A 33 -5.79 1.49 -8.72
N ARG A 34 -4.78 1.68 -9.59
CA ARG A 34 -3.52 2.33 -9.23
C ARG A 34 -3.71 3.75 -8.69
N VAL A 35 -4.54 4.56 -9.37
CA VAL A 35 -4.87 5.92 -8.95
C VAL A 35 -5.49 5.94 -7.55
N TYR A 36 -6.38 5.01 -7.21
CA TYR A 36 -7.01 4.95 -5.89
C TYR A 36 -6.02 4.55 -4.79
N VAL A 37 -5.15 3.57 -5.04
CA VAL A 37 -4.07 3.21 -4.11
C VAL A 37 -3.17 4.41 -3.85
N ILE A 38 -2.69 5.09 -4.90
CA ILE A 38 -1.80 6.25 -4.76
C ILE A 38 -2.52 7.42 -4.08
N SER A 39 -3.82 7.59 -4.30
CA SER A 39 -4.60 8.65 -3.67
C SER A 39 -4.68 8.51 -2.15
N SER A 40 -4.56 7.28 -1.63
CA SER A 40 -4.49 7.03 -0.18
C SER A 40 -3.25 7.61 0.49
N TYR A 41 -2.19 7.96 -0.28
CA TYR A 41 -1.00 8.64 0.23
C TYR A 41 -1.33 9.94 0.99
N TYR A 42 -2.38 10.65 0.56
CA TYR A 42 -2.84 11.85 1.25
C TYR A 42 -3.30 11.56 2.68
N TRP A 43 -3.97 10.44 2.91
CA TRP A 43 -4.47 10.01 4.22
C TRP A 43 -3.33 9.48 5.09
N ILE A 44 -2.42 8.71 4.51
CA ILE A 44 -1.21 8.20 5.17
C ILE A 44 -0.41 9.35 5.77
N ARG A 45 -0.17 10.41 5.00
CA ARG A 45 0.54 11.61 5.48
C ARG A 45 -0.10 12.28 6.69
N ARG A 46 -1.41 12.09 6.88
CA ARG A 46 -2.20 12.62 8.01
C ARG A 46 -2.36 11.62 9.15
N GLY A 47 -1.69 10.47 9.10
CA GLY A 47 -1.78 9.43 10.12
C GLY A 47 -3.07 8.62 10.08
N ARG A 48 -3.79 8.62 8.95
CA ARG A 48 -4.99 7.80 8.74
C ARG A 48 -4.63 6.64 7.83
N PHE A 49 -4.57 5.43 8.38
CA PHE A 49 -4.02 4.26 7.68
C PHE A 49 -5.06 3.23 7.27
N ASP A 50 -6.19 3.16 7.97
CA ASP A 50 -7.19 2.09 7.82
C ASP A 50 -7.61 1.86 6.36
N ASP A 51 -7.98 2.94 5.66
CA ASP A 51 -8.38 2.86 4.26
C ASP A 51 -7.22 2.44 3.33
N ALA A 52 -6.01 2.90 3.62
CA ALA A 52 -4.83 2.53 2.82
C ALA A 52 -4.46 1.06 3.00
N LEU A 53 -4.55 0.55 4.23
CA LEU A 53 -4.32 -0.86 4.56
C LEU A 53 -5.39 -1.75 3.94
N ALA A 54 -6.66 -1.35 4.00
CA ALA A 54 -7.76 -2.10 3.39
C ALA A 54 -7.63 -2.17 1.86
N LEU A 55 -7.22 -1.07 1.21
CA LEU A 55 -6.90 -1.08 -0.23
C LEU A 55 -5.67 -1.93 -0.55
N ALA A 56 -4.64 -1.87 0.29
CA ALA A 56 -3.44 -2.69 0.15
C ALA A 56 -3.76 -4.18 0.24
N GLU A 57 -4.56 -4.62 1.21
CA GLU A 57 -4.98 -6.02 1.38
C GLU A 57 -5.79 -6.50 0.17
N LYS A 58 -6.72 -5.67 -0.31
CA LYS A 58 -7.57 -5.99 -1.47
C LYS A 58 -6.80 -6.15 -2.77
N LEU A 59 -5.76 -5.34 -2.98
CA LEU A 59 -4.98 -5.30 -4.22
C LEU A 59 -3.63 -6.02 -4.11
N LEU A 60 -3.38 -6.67 -2.96
CA LEU A 60 -2.10 -7.29 -2.64
C LEU A 60 -1.68 -8.35 -3.66
N TYR A 61 -2.65 -9.13 -4.15
CA TYR A 61 -2.45 -10.28 -5.03
C TYR A 61 -2.89 -10.01 -6.48
N HIS A 62 -2.93 -8.73 -6.88
CA HIS A 62 -3.30 -8.37 -8.24
C HIS A 62 -2.31 -8.98 -9.26
N GLU A 63 -2.77 -9.42 -10.42
CA GLU A 63 -1.89 -9.99 -11.45
C GLU A 63 -0.80 -9.03 -12.01
N HIS A 64 -0.92 -7.73 -11.75
CA HIS A 64 -0.11 -6.71 -12.41
C HIS A 64 0.95 -6.14 -11.46
N ASP A 65 2.22 -6.23 -11.87
CA ASP A 65 3.37 -5.71 -11.13
C ASP A 65 3.28 -4.21 -10.82
N LEU A 66 2.60 -3.42 -11.68
CA LEU A 66 2.37 -2.01 -11.44
C LEU A 66 1.49 -1.75 -10.21
N ILE A 67 0.55 -2.63 -9.90
CA ILE A 67 -0.25 -2.53 -8.67
C ILE A 67 0.59 -2.95 -7.47
N HIS A 68 1.37 -4.02 -7.58
CA HIS A 68 2.30 -4.44 -6.52
C HIS A 68 3.26 -3.32 -6.11
N LYS A 69 3.82 -2.59 -7.08
CA LYS A 69 4.66 -1.41 -6.82
C LYS A 69 3.91 -0.31 -6.08
N ALA A 70 2.67 -0.04 -6.45
CA ALA A 70 1.85 0.97 -5.79
C ALA A 70 1.51 0.56 -4.34
N VAL A 71 1.08 -0.69 -4.13
CA VAL A 71 0.78 -1.25 -2.80
C VAL A 71 2.03 -1.23 -1.91
N GLY A 72 3.15 -1.79 -2.39
CA GLY A 72 4.41 -1.78 -1.65
C GLY A 72 4.90 -0.38 -1.32
N TRP A 73 4.74 0.58 -2.25
CA TRP A 73 5.05 1.98 -1.98
C TRP A 73 4.16 2.55 -0.86
N MET A 74 2.85 2.35 -0.90
CA MET A 74 1.96 2.87 0.15
C MET A 74 2.27 2.26 1.52
N LEU A 75 2.59 0.96 1.59
CA LEU A 75 3.02 0.32 2.85
C LEU A 75 4.31 0.94 3.39
N ARG A 76 5.30 1.20 2.53
CA ARG A 76 6.52 1.93 2.91
C ARG A 76 6.23 3.33 3.43
N GLU A 77 5.29 4.05 2.82
CA GLU A 77 4.89 5.38 3.28
C GLU A 77 4.14 5.34 4.61
N ILE A 78 3.38 4.28 4.89
CA ILE A 78 2.82 4.00 6.22
C ILE A 78 3.97 3.78 7.20
N GLY A 79 4.94 2.94 6.88
CA GLY A 79 6.12 2.66 7.71
C GLY A 79 6.95 3.90 8.04
N ASN A 80 7.12 4.80 7.07
CA ASN A 80 7.78 6.10 7.26
C ASN A 80 7.05 6.96 8.31
N LYS A 81 5.74 6.77 8.48
CA LYS A 81 4.91 7.52 9.42
C LYS A 81 4.72 6.80 10.75
N ASP A 82 4.54 5.49 10.71
CA ASP A 82 4.35 4.57 11.83
C ASP A 82 4.86 3.16 11.44
N SER A 83 6.03 2.81 11.96
CA SER A 83 6.68 1.53 11.66
C SER A 83 5.95 0.32 12.21
N GLU A 84 5.20 0.47 13.31
CA GLU A 84 4.53 -0.65 13.95
C GLU A 84 3.28 -1.05 13.17
N VAL A 85 2.58 -0.07 12.58
CA VAL A 85 1.45 -0.33 11.68
C VAL A 85 1.90 -1.11 10.44
N GLU A 86 2.99 -0.70 9.79
CA GLU A 86 3.54 -1.42 8.64
C GLU A 86 3.97 -2.85 9.02
N LYS A 87 4.74 -3.00 10.10
CA LYS A 87 5.16 -4.33 10.57
C LYS A 87 3.97 -5.22 10.90
N GLY A 88 2.91 -4.68 11.50
CA GLY A 88 1.68 -5.41 11.79
C GLY A 88 1.04 -5.97 10.52
N PHE A 89 0.94 -5.15 9.48
CA PHE A 89 0.47 -5.61 8.16
C PHE A 89 1.40 -6.66 7.56
N LEU A 90 2.71 -6.40 7.55
CA LEU A 90 3.68 -7.33 6.97
C LEU A 90 3.68 -8.67 7.69
N LYS A 91 3.63 -8.72 9.02
CA LYS A 91 3.58 -9.99 9.79
C LYS A 91 2.41 -10.88 9.38
N LYS A 92 1.28 -10.29 9.00
CA LYS A 92 0.10 -11.03 8.53
C LYS A 92 0.27 -11.60 7.12
N HIS A 93 1.09 -10.98 6.28
CA HIS A 93 1.08 -11.22 4.82
C HIS A 93 2.43 -11.58 4.18
N TYR A 94 3.57 -11.34 4.84
CA TYR A 94 4.89 -11.33 4.19
C TYR A 94 5.26 -12.66 3.51
N ILE A 95 4.75 -13.79 4.02
CA ILE A 95 4.99 -15.12 3.46
C ILE A 95 4.33 -15.29 2.08
N SER A 96 3.09 -14.81 1.92
CA SER A 96 2.31 -14.94 0.67
C SER A 96 2.40 -13.72 -0.24
N MET A 97 2.89 -12.59 0.27
CA MET A 97 2.94 -11.32 -0.44
C MET A 97 3.80 -11.41 -1.71
N PRO A 98 3.33 -10.85 -2.84
CA PRO A 98 4.12 -10.81 -4.07
C PRO A 98 5.47 -10.13 -3.86
N ARG A 99 6.54 -10.75 -4.39
CA ARG A 99 7.93 -10.33 -4.14
C ARG A 99 8.19 -8.86 -4.46
N THR A 100 7.59 -8.32 -5.52
CA THR A 100 7.72 -6.90 -5.86
C THR A 100 7.12 -6.02 -4.77
N ALA A 101 5.89 -6.29 -4.34
CA ALA A 101 5.23 -5.48 -3.31
C ALA A 101 6.02 -5.54 -1.99
N LEU A 102 6.44 -6.74 -1.57
CA LEU A 102 7.22 -6.94 -0.36
C LEU A 102 8.55 -6.17 -0.41
N SER A 103 9.27 -6.25 -1.54
CA SER A 103 10.55 -5.56 -1.72
C SER A 103 10.44 -4.04 -1.63
N TYR A 104 9.33 -3.47 -2.12
CA TYR A 104 9.06 -2.03 -2.03
C TYR A 104 8.68 -1.61 -0.60
N ALA A 105 7.85 -2.40 0.10
CA ALA A 105 7.46 -2.11 1.47
C ALA A 105 8.70 -2.06 2.38
N ILE A 106 9.54 -3.10 2.34
CA ILE A 106 10.70 -3.22 3.22
C ILE A 106 11.93 -2.41 2.78
N GLU A 107 11.82 -1.50 1.82
CA GLU A 107 12.99 -0.78 1.27
C GLU A 107 13.81 -0.07 2.35
N LYS A 108 13.13 0.48 3.37
CA LYS A 108 13.74 1.25 4.47
C LYS A 108 14.24 0.38 5.63
N PHE A 109 14.01 -0.93 5.60
CA PHE A 109 14.41 -1.83 6.67
C PHE A 109 15.92 -2.06 6.64
N HIS A 110 16.51 -2.41 7.79
CA HIS A 110 17.91 -2.79 7.86
C HIS A 110 18.19 -3.95 6.88
N PRO A 111 19.33 -3.95 6.15
CA PRO A 111 19.63 -4.98 5.14
C PRO A 111 19.48 -6.41 5.64
N ASP A 112 19.85 -6.68 6.89
CA ASP A 112 19.74 -8.02 7.48
C ASP A 112 18.28 -8.43 7.72
N ILE A 113 17.44 -7.51 8.18
CA ILE A 113 16.00 -7.76 8.35
C ILE A 113 15.36 -8.02 6.98
N ARG A 114 15.73 -7.23 5.95
CA ARG A 114 15.22 -7.43 4.59
C ARG A 114 15.54 -8.82 4.06
N LYS A 115 16.75 -9.32 4.28
CA LYS A 115 17.16 -10.68 3.88
C LYS A 115 16.31 -11.74 4.56
N ARG A 116 16.10 -11.62 5.88
CA ARG A 116 15.27 -12.53 6.67
C ARG A 116 13.83 -12.57 6.14
N ILE A 117 13.23 -11.40 5.96
CA ILE A 117 11.87 -11.27 5.41
C ILE A 117 11.75 -11.92 4.02
N LEU A 118 12.71 -11.65 3.12
CA LEU A 118 12.72 -12.22 1.77
C LEU A 118 13.02 -13.72 1.71
N ALA A 119 13.59 -14.28 2.78
CA ALA A 119 13.80 -15.71 2.97
C ALA A 119 12.59 -16.39 3.65
N GLY A 120 11.57 -15.63 4.08
CA GLY A 120 10.40 -16.15 4.78
C GLY A 120 10.62 -16.35 6.29
N GLU A 121 11.68 -15.77 6.85
CA GLU A 121 11.98 -15.85 8.28
C GLU A 121 11.22 -14.79 9.08
N ASP A 122 10.92 -15.09 10.36
CA ASP A 122 10.30 -14.14 11.30
C ASP A 122 11.18 -12.92 11.55
N PHE A 123 10.55 -11.78 11.90
CA PHE A 123 11.21 -10.49 12.17
C PHE A 123 10.43 -9.57 13.14
#